data_AF-A0A7Y0BJX2-F1
#
_entry.id   AF-A0A7Y0BJX2-F1
#
_cell.length_a   1.000
_cell.length_b   1.000
_cell.length_c   1.000
_cell.angle_alpha   90.00
_cell.angle_beta   90.00
_cell.angle_gamma   90.00
#
_symmetry.space_group_name_H-M   'P 1'
#
loop_
_entity.id
_entity.type
_entity.pdbx_description
1 polymer ?
#
loop_
_entity_poly.entity_id
_entity_poly.type
_entity_poly.pdbx_seq_one_letter_code
_entity_poly.pdbx_strand_id
1 'polypeptide(L)'
;MILVDLATATICFLNQCYPVLAGVDTPTGQFRLEQVRTQEAGYGGDVILFKETQNSVFAIHRVWLLNPNQNRLQRLTSGDVSARISTTLGCINVMPDVYEKLVECCNNQLMIVSG
;
A
#
# COMPACT_ATOMS: atom_id res chain seq x y z
N MET A 1 3.97 -15.43 1.01
CA MET A 1 4.38 -14.53 2.11
C MET A 1 4.51 -13.13 1.54
N ILE A 2 3.89 -12.16 2.21
CA ILE A 2 3.92 -10.76 1.82
C ILE A 2 4.58 -10.01 2.98
N LEU A 3 5.63 -9.26 2.68
CA LEU A 3 6.36 -8.47 3.65
C LEU A 3 6.33 -7.01 3.22
N VAL A 4 5.91 -6.12 4.11
CA VAL A 4 6.08 -4.69 3.96
C VAL A 4 7.17 -4.26 4.92
N ASP A 5 8.21 -3.62 4.38
CA ASP A 5 9.28 -3.04 5.17
C ASP A 5 9.20 -1.51 5.06
N LEU A 6 8.82 -0.88 6.18
CA LEU A 6 8.67 0.56 6.30
C LEU A 6 10.01 1.29 6.29
N ALA A 7 11.11 0.66 6.72
CA ALA A 7 12.44 1.27 6.70
C ALA A 7 12.98 1.43 5.28
N THR A 8 12.62 0.52 4.37
CA THR A 8 13.01 0.59 2.94
C THR A 8 11.90 1.12 2.03
N ALA A 9 10.68 1.29 2.58
CA ALA A 9 9.47 1.59 1.83
C ALA A 9 9.24 0.62 0.68
N THR A 10 9.26 -0.68 0.99
CA THR A 10 9.05 -1.76 0.02
C THR A 10 7.96 -2.73 0.43
N ILE A 11 7.35 -3.37 -0.55
CA ILE A 11 6.52 -4.57 -0.40
C ILE A 11 7.13 -5.70 -1.21
N CYS A 12 7.35 -6.84 -0.57
CA CYS A 12 7.98 -8.01 -1.15
C CYS A 12 7.03 -9.21 -1.15
N PHE A 13 6.87 -9.83 -2.32
CA PHE A 13 6.08 -11.03 -2.54
C PHE A 13 6.54 -11.70 -3.85
N LEU A 14 6.28 -13.01 -4.02
CA LEU A 14 6.72 -13.77 -5.20
C LEU A 14 8.23 -13.60 -5.54
N ASN A 15 9.09 -13.53 -4.51
CA ASN A 15 10.54 -13.31 -4.64
C ASN A 15 10.94 -12.00 -5.33
N GLN A 16 10.05 -11.00 -5.36
CA GLN A 16 10.32 -9.66 -5.87
C GLN A 16 9.90 -8.61 -4.84
N CYS A 17 10.56 -7.46 -4.87
CA CYS A 17 10.24 -6.31 -4.02
C CYS A 17 9.90 -5.11 -4.89
N TYR A 18 8.90 -4.36 -4.47
CA TYR A 18 8.38 -3.20 -5.17
C TYR A 18 8.36 -1.99 -4.24
N PRO A 19 8.59 -0.76 -4.75
CA PRO A 19 8.47 0.43 -3.94
C PRO A 19 7.01 0.65 -3.54
N VAL A 20 6.80 1.23 -2.36
CA VAL A 20 5.48 1.67 -1.88
C VAL A 20 5.55 3.10 -1.38
N LEU A 21 4.41 3.79 -1.33
CA LEU A 21 4.25 4.91 -0.41
C LEU A 21 3.61 4.37 0.87
N ALA A 22 4.21 4.67 2.00
CA ALA A 22 3.67 4.39 3.32
C ALA A 22 3.67 5.67 4.16
N GLY A 23 2.97 5.61 5.28
CA GLY A 23 2.80 6.72 6.19
C GLY A 23 3.31 6.38 7.57
N VAL A 24 3.54 7.40 8.40
CA VAL A 24 3.90 7.23 9.80
C VAL A 24 2.85 6.46 10.61
N ASP A 25 1.60 6.50 10.15
CA ASP A 25 0.48 5.81 10.79
C ASP A 25 0.27 4.38 10.26
N THR A 26 1.11 3.89 9.34
CA THR A 26 1.00 2.51 8.84
C THR A 26 1.34 1.55 9.99
N PRO A 27 0.39 0.72 10.45
CA PRO A 27 0.59 -0.08 11.64
C PRO A 27 1.52 -1.27 11.36
N THR A 28 2.45 -1.55 12.27
CA THR A 28 3.26 -2.77 12.24
C THR A 28 2.47 -3.96 12.80
N GLY A 29 2.83 -5.17 12.38
CA GLY A 29 2.19 -6.41 12.83
C GLY A 29 1.85 -7.37 11.71
N GLN A 30 0.98 -8.34 12.01
CA GLN A 30 0.47 -9.31 11.04
C GLN A 30 -0.98 -8.99 10.72
N PHE A 31 -1.29 -8.94 9.43
CA PHE A 31 -2.61 -8.57 8.93
C PHE A 31 -3.08 -9.54 7.87
N ARG A 32 -4.35 -9.93 7.93
CA ARG A 32 -4.98 -10.67 6.84
C ARG A 32 -5.46 -9.68 5.79
N LEU A 33 -5.15 -9.96 4.53
CA LEU A 33 -5.58 -9.16 3.40
C LEU A 33 -6.97 -9.56 2.94
N GLU A 34 -7.82 -8.59 2.66
CA GLU A 34 -9.16 -8.78 2.10
C GLU A 34 -9.41 -7.78 0.97
N GLN A 35 -9.72 -8.27 -0.23
CA GLN A 35 -10.09 -7.38 -1.33
C GLN A 35 -11.55 -6.91 -1.17
N VAL A 36 -11.76 -5.60 -1.18
CA VAL A 36 -13.08 -4.97 -0.98
C VAL A 36 -13.35 -3.99 -2.11
N ARG A 37 -14.59 -3.96 -2.60
CA ARG A 37 -15.03 -2.98 -3.61
C ARG A 37 -15.24 -1.61 -2.99
N THR A 38 -14.92 -0.56 -3.73
CA THR A 38 -15.21 0.82 -3.36
C THR A 38 -15.70 1.63 -4.56
N GLN A 39 -16.58 2.60 -4.31
CA GLN A 39 -17.02 3.58 -5.31
C GLN A 39 -16.25 4.90 -5.21
N GLU A 40 -15.33 5.01 -4.26
CA GLU A 40 -14.56 6.23 -4.05
C GLU A 40 -13.63 6.51 -5.23
N ALA A 41 -13.64 7.77 -5.68
CA ALA A 41 -12.87 8.20 -6.83
C ALA A 41 -11.36 8.07 -6.57
N GLY A 42 -10.63 7.62 -7.59
CA GLY A 42 -9.17 7.50 -7.56
C GLY A 42 -8.63 6.17 -7.05
N TYR A 43 -9.47 5.28 -6.50
CA TYR A 43 -9.05 3.94 -6.05
C TYR A 43 -9.11 2.87 -7.15
N GLY A 44 -9.88 3.10 -8.22
CA GLY A 44 -9.99 2.17 -9.34
C GLY A 44 -11.04 1.07 -9.17
N GLY A 45 -11.92 1.19 -8.17
CA GLY A 45 -13.08 0.29 -7.97
C GLY A 45 -12.93 -0.70 -6.82
N ASP A 46 -11.71 -0.87 -6.29
CA ASP A 46 -11.40 -1.79 -5.20
C ASP A 46 -10.11 -1.40 -4.46
N VAL A 47 -9.97 -1.94 -3.25
CA VAL A 47 -8.77 -1.84 -2.40
C VAL A 47 -8.53 -3.17 -1.69
N ILE A 48 -7.33 -3.38 -1.18
CA ILE A 48 -7.01 -4.53 -0.31
C ILE A 48 -6.95 -4.04 1.13
N LEU A 49 -8.02 -4.26 1.89
CA LEU A 49 -8.10 -3.98 3.32
C LEU A 49 -7.12 -4.87 4.09
N PHE A 50 -6.44 -4.31 5.08
CA PHE A 50 -5.61 -5.08 6.02
C PHE A 50 -5.88 -4.75 7.50
N LYS A 51 -6.45 -3.57 7.80
CA LYS A 51 -6.90 -3.23 9.15
C LYS A 51 -8.07 -2.27 9.08
N GLU A 52 -9.06 -2.49 9.93
CA GLU A 52 -10.17 -1.57 10.13
C GLU A 52 -10.32 -1.27 11.62
N THR A 53 -10.65 -0.02 11.93
CA THR A 53 -10.97 0.46 13.27
C THR A 53 -12.29 1.22 13.19
N GLN A 54 -12.86 1.61 14.33
CA GLN A 54 -14.09 2.43 14.35
C GLN A 54 -13.97 3.74 13.53
N ASN A 55 -12.75 4.28 13.37
CA ASN A 55 -12.53 5.60 12.79
C ASN A 55 -11.67 5.58 11.51
N SER A 56 -11.12 4.44 11.11
CA SER A 56 -10.10 4.39 10.06
C SER A 56 -10.03 3.04 9.38
N VAL A 57 -9.85 3.10 8.06
CA VAL A 57 -9.61 1.97 7.17
C VAL A 57 -8.17 2.07 6.66
N PHE A 58 -7.40 1.00 6.82
CA PHE A 58 -6.04 0.88 6.30
C PHE A 58 -6.02 -0.17 5.20
N ALA A 59 -5.59 0.25 4.01
CA ALA A 59 -5.62 -0.58 2.82
C ALA A 59 -4.36 -0.41 1.97
N ILE A 60 -4.07 -1.43 1.17
CA ILE A 60 -3.20 -1.34 0.01
C ILE A 60 -4.05 -0.90 -1.17
N HIS A 61 -3.61 0.10 -1.92
CA HIS A 61 -4.33 0.54 -3.12
C HIS A 61 -3.38 1.08 -4.18
N ARG A 62 -3.90 1.20 -5.41
CA ARG A 62 -3.20 1.85 -6.53
C ARG A 62 -2.84 3.29 -6.15
N VAL A 63 -1.70 3.79 -6.62
CA VAL A 63 -1.28 5.18 -6.38
C VAL A 63 -2.42 6.15 -6.68
N TRP A 64 -2.83 6.92 -5.68
CA TRP A 64 -3.96 7.84 -5.79
C TRP A 64 -3.49 9.19 -6.32
N LEU A 65 -4.10 9.66 -7.42
CA LEU A 65 -3.58 10.77 -8.24
C LEU A 65 -4.50 11.98 -8.32
N LEU A 66 -5.63 12.00 -7.59
CA LEU A 66 -6.58 13.12 -7.70
C LEU A 66 -6.06 14.43 -7.07
N ASN A 67 -4.97 14.39 -6.31
CA ASN A 67 -4.25 15.59 -5.87
C ASN A 67 -2.84 15.64 -6.50
N PRO A 68 -2.66 16.39 -7.61
CA PRO A 68 -1.36 16.48 -8.28
C PRO A 68 -0.28 17.12 -7.40
N ASN A 69 -0.64 18.00 -6.47
CA ASN A 69 0.32 18.71 -5.61
C ASN A 69 1.07 17.76 -4.64
N GLN A 70 0.56 16.54 -4.43
CA GLN A 70 1.22 15.54 -3.60
C GLN A 70 2.34 14.80 -4.34
N ASN A 71 2.42 14.89 -5.67
CA ASN A 71 3.45 14.26 -6.51
C ASN A 71 3.65 12.76 -6.21
N ARG A 72 2.56 12.05 -5.87
CA ARG A 72 2.62 10.67 -5.36
C ARG A 72 3.31 9.70 -6.33
N LEU A 73 3.02 9.82 -7.62
CA LEU A 73 3.67 8.98 -8.63
C LEU A 73 5.19 9.21 -8.67
N GLN A 74 5.63 10.46 -8.71
CA GLN A 74 7.05 10.82 -8.71
C GLN A 74 7.77 10.30 -7.47
N ARG A 75 7.16 10.47 -6.29
CA ARG A 75 7.69 9.96 -5.01
C ARG A 75 7.83 8.44 -5.04
N LEU A 76 6.80 7.74 -5.51
CA LEU A 76 6.76 6.29 -5.57
C LEU A 76 7.86 5.73 -6.50
N THR A 77 8.11 6.39 -7.64
CA THR A 77 9.15 6.00 -8.59
C THR A 77 10.53 6.56 -8.26
N SER A 78 10.65 7.44 -7.25
CA SER A 78 11.94 8.01 -6.85
C SER A 78 12.81 6.94 -6.18
N GLY A 79 14.13 7.11 -6.23
CA GLY A 79 15.06 6.31 -5.42
C GLY A 79 15.08 6.71 -3.94
N ASP A 80 14.45 7.83 -3.57
CA ASP A 80 14.49 8.41 -2.23
C ASP A 80 13.44 7.76 -1.31
N VAL A 81 13.90 6.96 -0.35
CA VAL A 81 13.05 6.31 0.66
C VAL A 81 12.30 7.34 1.51
N SER A 82 12.94 8.46 1.85
CA SER A 82 12.34 9.47 2.73
C SER A 82 11.12 10.14 2.11
N ALA A 83 11.14 10.30 0.78
CA ALA A 83 10.00 10.77 0.00
C ALA A 83 8.82 9.79 0.00
N ARG A 84 9.07 8.49 0.26
CA ARG A 84 8.09 7.40 0.22
C ARG A 84 7.40 7.09 1.56
N ILE A 85 8.03 7.40 2.69
CA ILE A 85 7.50 7.07 4.05
C ILE A 85 6.70 8.19 4.74
N SER A 86 6.59 9.36 4.09
CA SER A 86 5.99 10.58 4.67
C SER A 86 4.68 11.02 4.01
N THR A 87 4.10 10.19 3.13
CA THR A 87 3.13 10.67 2.13
C THR A 87 1.68 10.24 2.40
N THR A 88 1.46 9.13 3.11
CA THR A 88 0.12 8.62 3.40
C THR A 88 -0.21 8.76 4.89
N LEU A 89 -1.49 8.65 5.24
CA LEU A 89 -1.98 8.60 6.63
C LEU A 89 -2.19 7.14 7.08
N GLY A 90 -1.36 6.22 6.57
CA GLY A 90 -1.35 4.83 6.98
C GLY A 90 -1.64 3.81 5.86
N CYS A 91 -2.31 4.21 4.78
CA CYS A 91 -2.47 3.34 3.60
C CYS A 91 -1.14 3.07 2.89
N ILE A 92 -1.08 1.97 2.16
CA ILE A 92 0.08 1.57 1.37
C ILE A 92 -0.27 1.77 -0.10
N ASN A 93 0.40 2.72 -0.76
CA ASN A 93 0.15 2.95 -2.19
C ASN A 93 1.19 2.22 -3.02
N VAL A 94 0.73 1.51 -4.05
CA VAL A 94 1.59 0.77 -4.99
C VAL A 94 1.33 1.20 -6.43
N MET A 95 2.21 0.82 -7.34
CA MET A 95 1.94 0.97 -8.78
C MET A 95 0.75 0.07 -9.19
N PRO A 96 -0.06 0.47 -10.19
CA PRO A 96 -1.22 -0.32 -10.61
C PRO A 96 -0.89 -1.78 -10.94
N ASP A 97 0.21 -2.05 -11.63
CA ASP A 97 0.64 -3.42 -11.98
C ASP A 97 0.99 -4.26 -10.74
N VAL A 98 1.59 -3.63 -9.72
CA VAL A 98 1.90 -4.28 -8.44
C VAL A 98 0.61 -4.60 -7.68
N TYR A 99 -0.39 -3.72 -7.72
CA TYR A 99 -1.70 -3.97 -7.14
C TYR A 99 -2.38 -5.18 -7.78
N GLU A 100 -2.42 -5.26 -9.12
CA GLU A 100 -3.03 -6.41 -9.80
C GLU A 100 -2.33 -7.73 -9.43
N LYS A 101 -0.99 -7.73 -9.34
CA LYS A 101 -0.26 -8.92 -8.89
C LYS A 101 -0.65 -9.34 -7.47
N LEU A 102 -0.86 -8.38 -6.55
CA LEU A 102 -1.31 -8.68 -5.18
C LEU A 102 -2.71 -9.29 -5.16
N VAL A 103 -3.63 -8.77 -5.97
CA VAL A 103 -4.98 -9.34 -6.11
C VAL A 103 -4.91 -10.79 -6.60
N GLU A 104 -4.11 -11.06 -7.63
CA GLU A 104 -3.96 -12.39 -8.23
C GLU A 104 -3.27 -13.41 -7.30
N CYS A 105 -2.18 -13.03 -6.64
CA CYS A 105 -1.35 -13.99 -5.89
C CYS A 105 -1.79 -14.21 -4.45
N CYS A 106 -2.43 -13.19 -3.87
CA CYS A 106 -2.22 -12.92 -2.46
C CYS A 106 -3.50 -12.53 -1.71
N ASN A 107 -4.66 -12.67 -2.35
CA ASN A 107 -5.94 -12.50 -1.67
C ASN A 107 -6.08 -13.47 -0.48
N ASN A 108 -6.62 -13.00 0.65
CA ASN A 108 -6.76 -13.74 1.91
C ASN A 108 -5.45 -14.26 2.54
N GLN A 109 -4.28 -13.86 2.03
CA GLN A 109 -2.99 -14.19 2.66
C GLN A 109 -2.67 -13.26 3.83
N LEU A 110 -1.69 -13.69 4.63
CA LEU A 110 -1.10 -12.86 5.68
C LEU A 110 -0.01 -11.96 5.09
N MET A 111 -0.06 -10.70 5.48
CA MET A 111 0.98 -9.70 5.30
C MET A 111 1.63 -9.40 6.65
N ILE A 112 2.95 -9.33 6.65
CA ILE A 112 3.74 -8.83 7.79
C ILE A 112 4.16 -7.42 7.45
N VAL A 113 3.87 -6.47 8.34
CA VAL A 113 4.39 -5.10 8.27
C VAL A 113 5.44 -4.95 9.36
N SER A 114 6.68 -4.73 8.93
CA SER A 114 7.84 -4.44 9.77
C SER A 114 8.39 -3.07 9.45
N GLY A 115 9.16 -2.50 10.37
CA GLY A 115 9.89 -1.25 10.19
C GLY A 115 11.09 -1.23 11.10
#